data_AF-A0A7Z7FDE7-F1
#
_entry.id   AF-A0A7Z7FDE7-F1
#
_cell.length_a   1.000
_cell.length_b   1.000
_cell.length_c   1.000
_cell.angle_alpha   90.00
_cell.angle_beta   90.00
_cell.angle_gamma   90.00
#
_symmetry.space_group_name_H-M   'P 1'
#
loop_
_entity.id
_entity.type
_entity.pdbx_description
1 polymer ?
#
loop_
_entity_poly.entity_id
_entity_poly.type
_entity_poly.pdbx_seq_one_letter_code
_entity_poly.pdbx_strand_id
1 'polypeptide(L)'
;MGSSSADENILMRKSDILIADGNYEEAISCLDMLLEEKPDDEEALSMKGLALCLKGETEKGIDILEEALSIDPFSKKVLIIFADACLHSSMPEKSLEILDRAISYYPDDDGFLMLKATILGALKKNTRNSYLN
;
A
#
# COMPACT_ATOMS: atom_id res chain seq x y z
N MET A 1 -8.99 -8.45 -30.13
CA MET A 1 -8.94 -7.42 -29.07
C MET A 1 -9.69 -7.83 -27.79
N GLY A 2 -10.07 -9.10 -27.59
CA GLY A 2 -10.77 -9.55 -26.38
C GLY A 2 -9.92 -10.34 -25.39
N SER A 3 -8.59 -10.34 -25.56
CA SER A 3 -7.67 -11.19 -24.78
C SER A 3 -6.90 -10.42 -23.69
N SER A 4 -6.54 -9.14 -23.90
CA SER A 4 -5.67 -8.46 -22.94
C SER A 4 -6.34 -8.22 -21.59
N SER A 5 -7.63 -7.89 -21.54
CA SER A 5 -8.31 -7.66 -20.25
C SER A 5 -8.48 -8.93 -19.39
N ALA A 6 -8.57 -10.10 -20.02
CA ALA A 6 -8.65 -11.38 -19.30
C ALA A 6 -7.27 -11.75 -18.73
N ASP A 7 -6.22 -11.56 -19.53
CA ASP A 7 -4.84 -11.80 -19.11
C ASP A 7 -4.41 -10.80 -18.02
N GLU A 8 -4.82 -9.53 -18.12
CA GLU A 8 -4.63 -8.49 -17.10
C GLU A 8 -5.26 -8.89 -15.75
N ASN A 9 -6.51 -9.36 -15.77
CA ASN A 9 -7.21 -9.78 -14.55
C ASN A 9 -6.54 -11.02 -13.91
N ILE A 10 -6.09 -11.96 -14.74
CA ILE A 10 -5.36 -13.15 -14.27
C ILE A 10 -4.05 -12.73 -13.61
N LEU A 11 -3.28 -11.83 -14.23
CA LEU A 11 -2.04 -11.30 -13.67
C LEU A 11 -2.29 -10.58 -12.34
N MET A 12 -3.30 -9.71 -12.27
CA MET A 12 -3.65 -8.99 -11.04
C MET A 12 -3.98 -9.95 -9.89
N ARG A 13 -4.88 -10.91 -10.13
CA ARG A 13 -5.27 -11.89 -9.11
C ARG A 13 -4.11 -12.80 -8.72
N LYS A 14 -3.21 -13.12 -9.65
CA LYS A 14 -2.00 -13.89 -9.35
C LYS A 14 -1.07 -13.09 -8.45
N SER A 15 -0.86 -11.80 -8.73
CA SER A 15 -0.07 -10.90 -7.90
C SER A 15 -0.60 -10.82 -6.47
N ASP A 16 -1.92 -10.69 -6.29
CA ASP A 16 -2.58 -10.70 -4.96
C ASP A 16 -2.22 -11.97 -4.17
N ILE A 17 -2.37 -13.14 -4.81
CA ILE A 17 -2.08 -14.43 -4.18
C ILE A 17 -0.59 -14.55 -3.84
N LEU A 18 0.29 -14.12 -4.73
CA LEU A 18 1.73 -14.17 -4.53
C LEU A 18 2.18 -13.25 -3.39
N ILE A 19 1.60 -12.05 -3.26
CA ILE A 19 1.85 -11.15 -2.12
C ILE A 19 1.40 -11.82 -0.82
N ALA A 20 0.21 -12.43 -0.81
CA ALA A 20 -0.30 -13.13 0.36
C ALA A 20 0.55 -14.36 0.77
N ASP A 21 1.17 -15.03 -0.21
CA ASP A 21 2.05 -16.18 0.01
C ASP A 21 3.50 -15.77 0.36
N GLY A 22 3.84 -14.48 0.25
CA GLY A 22 5.19 -13.96 0.50
C GLY A 22 6.14 -14.04 -0.69
N ASN A 23 5.65 -14.43 -1.88
CA ASN A 23 6.44 -14.53 -3.12
C ASN A 23 6.50 -13.17 -3.83
N TYR A 24 7.13 -12.19 -3.18
CA TYR A 24 7.08 -10.79 -3.60
C TYR A 24 7.73 -10.54 -4.96
N GLU A 25 8.84 -11.21 -5.29
CA GLU A 25 9.51 -11.05 -6.58
C GLU A 25 8.65 -11.48 -7.76
N GLU A 26 7.93 -12.59 -7.62
CA GLU A 26 7.02 -13.07 -8.66
C GLU A 26 5.79 -12.15 -8.78
N ALA A 27 5.30 -11.63 -7.65
CA ALA A 27 4.21 -10.66 -7.65
C ALA A 27 4.63 -9.38 -8.40
N ILE A 28 5.82 -8.85 -8.09
CA ILE A 28 6.37 -7.65 -8.76
C ILE A 28 6.52 -7.92 -10.26
N SER A 29 7.02 -9.09 -10.66
CA SER A 29 7.13 -9.45 -12.09
C SER A 29 5.77 -9.46 -12.81
N CYS A 30 4.72 -9.98 -12.16
CA CYS A 30 3.38 -9.97 -12.72
C CYS A 30 2.80 -8.55 -12.83
N LEU A 31 3.10 -7.69 -11.85
CA LEU A 31 2.69 -6.29 -11.84
C LEU A 31 3.48 -5.45 -12.87
N ASP A 32 4.76 -5.74 -13.08
CA ASP A 32 5.56 -5.10 -14.12
C ASP A 32 4.98 -5.38 -15.51
N MET A 33 4.55 -6.62 -15.78
CA MET A 33 3.86 -6.95 -17.03
C MET A 33 2.55 -6.17 -17.22
N LEU A 34 1.81 -5.90 -16.15
CA LEU A 34 0.60 -5.05 -16.22
C LEU A 34 0.97 -3.60 -16.54
N LEU A 35 2.02 -3.10 -15.91
CA LEU A 35 2.48 -1.72 -16.06
C LEU A 35 3.19 -1.47 -17.41
N GLU A 36 3.72 -2.49 -18.07
CA GLU A 36 4.21 -2.39 -19.45
C GLU A 36 3.08 -2.03 -20.43
N GLU A 37 1.88 -2.56 -20.22
CA GLU A 37 0.70 -2.27 -21.04
C GLU A 37 -0.02 -0.99 -20.57
N LYS A 38 -0.07 -0.76 -19.26
CA LYS A 38 -0.72 0.40 -18.63
C LYS A 38 0.18 1.00 -17.54
N PRO A 39 1.11 1.90 -17.90
CA PRO A 39 2.04 2.49 -16.95
C PRO A 39 1.37 3.23 -15.79
N ASP A 40 0.20 3.82 -16.07
CA ASP A 40 -0.57 4.63 -15.11
C ASP A 40 -1.72 3.83 -14.47
N ASP A 41 -1.63 2.49 -14.43
CA ASP A 41 -2.62 1.67 -13.71
C ASP A 41 -2.41 1.80 -12.19
N GLU A 42 -3.26 2.63 -11.59
CA GLU A 42 -3.25 2.93 -10.14
C GLU A 42 -3.29 1.66 -9.27
N GLU A 43 -4.07 0.66 -9.67
CA GLU A 43 -4.20 -0.58 -8.92
C GLU A 43 -2.89 -1.38 -8.98
N ALA A 44 -2.31 -1.54 -10.17
CA ALA A 44 -1.05 -2.25 -10.35
C ALA A 44 0.12 -1.53 -9.65
N LEU A 45 0.19 -0.20 -9.74
CA LEU A 45 1.19 0.61 -9.03
C LEU A 45 1.07 0.44 -7.51
N SER A 46 -0.13 0.57 -6.96
CA SER A 46 -0.33 0.46 -5.50
C SER A 46 0.04 -0.92 -4.97
N MET A 47 -0.30 -1.98 -5.70
CA MET A 47 0.08 -3.35 -5.36
C MET A 47 1.59 -3.59 -5.48
N LYS A 48 2.25 -3.01 -6.49
CA LYS A 48 3.70 -3.11 -6.67
C LYS A 48 4.44 -2.41 -5.54
N GLY A 49 3.97 -1.23 -5.16
CA GLY A 49 4.48 -0.48 -4.03
C GLY A 49 4.37 -1.28 -2.71
N LEU A 50 3.21 -1.89 -2.46
CA LEU A 50 3.01 -2.79 -1.31
C LEU A 50 3.99 -3.98 -1.34
N ALA A 51 4.10 -4.68 -2.48
CA ALA A 51 4.98 -5.83 -2.62
C ALA A 51 6.46 -5.47 -2.39
N LEU A 52 6.92 -4.32 -2.90
CA LEU A 52 8.28 -3.80 -2.68
C LEU A 52 8.53 -3.50 -1.20
N CYS A 53 7.58 -2.86 -0.51
CA CYS A 53 7.67 -2.62 0.93
C CYS A 53 7.76 -3.93 1.73
N LEU A 54 6.92 -4.92 1.42
CA LEU A 54 6.93 -6.22 2.08
C LEU A 54 8.20 -7.03 1.81
N LYS A 55 8.80 -6.87 0.63
CA LYS A 55 10.11 -7.43 0.28
C LYS A 55 11.27 -6.76 1.03
N GLY A 56 11.05 -5.61 1.66
CA GLY A 56 12.07 -4.81 2.34
C GLY A 56 12.75 -3.77 1.46
N GLU A 57 12.29 -3.59 0.22
CA GLU A 57 12.70 -2.50 -0.67
C GLU A 57 11.84 -1.25 -0.40
N THR A 58 11.75 -0.83 0.86
CA THR A 58 10.79 0.17 1.33
C THR A 58 10.88 1.49 0.56
N GLU A 59 12.07 2.04 0.36
CA GLU A 59 12.22 3.34 -0.34
C GLU A 59 11.57 3.30 -1.74
N LYS A 60 11.84 2.25 -2.53
CA LYS A 60 11.23 2.08 -3.84
C LYS A 60 9.73 1.86 -3.75
N GLY A 61 9.28 1.07 -2.77
CA GLY A 61 7.85 0.83 -2.59
C GLY A 61 7.07 2.12 -2.30
N ILE A 62 7.66 3.00 -1.48
CA ILE A 62 7.10 4.31 -1.17
C ILE A 62 7.09 5.21 -2.41
N ASP A 63 8.16 5.24 -3.21
CA ASP A 63 8.18 6.02 -4.45
C ASP A 63 7.06 5.61 -5.41
N ILE A 64 6.84 4.30 -5.59
CA ILE A 64 5.76 3.76 -6.43
C ILE A 64 4.37 4.09 -5.85
N LEU A 65 4.21 4.10 -4.52
CA LEU A 65 2.94 4.48 -3.89
C LEU A 65 2.63 5.97 -4.03
N GLU A 66 3.65 6.84 -4.00
CA GLU A 66 3.48 8.26 -4.31
C GLU A 66 3.13 8.47 -5.79
N GLU A 67 3.70 7.67 -6.70
CA GLU A 67 3.32 7.66 -8.12
C GLU A 67 1.84 7.26 -8.29
N ALA A 68 1.37 6.21 -7.60
CA ALA A 68 -0.04 5.83 -7.59
C ALA A 68 -0.95 6.96 -7.09
N LEU A 69 -0.58 7.66 -6.02
CA LEU A 69 -1.32 8.84 -5.53
C LEU A 69 -1.20 10.07 -6.44
N SER A 70 -0.22 10.14 -7.32
CA SER A 70 -0.11 11.23 -8.29
C SER A 70 -1.17 11.13 -9.39
N ILE A 71 -1.67 9.92 -9.66
CA ILE A 71 -2.75 9.64 -10.61
C ILE A 71 -4.10 10.06 -10.01
N ASP A 72 -4.42 9.55 -8.81
CA ASP A 72 -5.56 10.01 -8.02
C ASP A 72 -5.16 10.26 -6.56
N PRO A 73 -4.95 11.53 -6.16
CA PRO A 73 -4.60 11.90 -4.79
C PRO A 73 -5.66 11.54 -3.75
N PHE A 74 -6.89 11.29 -4.20
CA PHE A 74 -8.03 10.99 -3.34
C PHE A 74 -8.32 9.49 -3.28
N SER A 75 -7.62 8.63 -4.01
CA SER A 75 -7.93 7.20 -4.02
C SER A 75 -7.87 6.59 -2.63
N LYS A 76 -9.04 6.24 -2.08
CA LYS A 76 -9.15 5.60 -0.77
C LYS A 76 -8.36 4.30 -0.72
N LYS A 77 -8.36 3.54 -1.83
CA LYS A 77 -7.66 2.27 -1.92
C LYS A 77 -6.15 2.48 -1.78
N VAL A 78 -5.58 3.40 -2.55
CA VAL A 78 -4.14 3.70 -2.49
C VAL A 78 -3.76 4.28 -1.13
N LEU A 79 -4.55 5.19 -0.57
CA LEU A 79 -4.30 5.75 0.77
C LEU A 79 -4.24 4.67 1.85
N ILE A 80 -5.15 3.69 1.81
CA ILE A 80 -5.15 2.55 2.75
C ILE A 80 -3.92 1.67 2.53
N ILE A 81 -3.64 1.28 1.28
CA ILE A 81 -2.48 0.43 0.93
C ILE A 81 -1.17 1.11 1.34
N PHE A 82 -1.04 2.41 1.12
CA PHE A 82 0.16 3.16 1.48
C PHE A 82 0.31 3.26 3.00
N ALA A 83 -0.77 3.57 3.73
CA ALA A 83 -0.72 3.57 5.18
C ALA A 83 -0.31 2.19 5.74
N ASP A 84 -0.83 1.10 5.17
CA ASP A 84 -0.48 -0.28 5.55
C ASP A 84 0.98 -0.64 5.22
N ALA A 85 1.43 -0.34 4.00
CA ALA A 85 2.80 -0.56 3.57
C ALA A 85 3.82 0.16 4.46
N CYS A 86 3.51 1.38 4.91
CA CYS A 86 4.32 2.13 5.87
C CYS A 86 4.39 1.42 7.23
N LEU A 87 3.28 0.86 7.74
CA LEU A 87 3.29 0.14 9.01
C LEU A 87 4.12 -1.13 8.95
N HIS A 88 3.94 -1.92 7.89
CA HIS A 88 4.72 -3.14 7.69
C HIS A 88 6.21 -2.86 7.50
N SER A 89 6.56 -1.68 6.98
CA SER A 89 7.93 -1.21 6.85
C SER A 89 8.49 -0.50 8.10
N SER A 90 7.82 -0.58 9.26
CA SER A 90 8.23 0.09 10.50
C SER A 90 8.37 1.62 10.38
N MET A 91 7.53 2.25 9.55
CA MET A 91 7.44 3.71 9.36
C MET A 91 6.09 4.26 9.85
N PRO A 92 5.79 4.16 11.16
CA PRO A 92 4.48 4.57 11.68
C PRO A 92 4.23 6.07 11.53
N GLU A 93 5.26 6.92 11.55
CA GLU A 93 5.11 8.37 11.38
C GLU A 93 4.57 8.70 9.98
N LYS A 94 5.13 8.10 8.94
CA LYS A 94 4.66 8.30 7.55
C LYS A 94 3.28 7.69 7.35
N SER A 95 2.99 6.54 7.95
CA SER A 95 1.62 5.97 7.95
C SER A 95 0.60 6.95 8.52
N LEU A 96 0.91 7.59 9.67
CA LEU A 96 0.02 8.58 10.29
C LEU A 96 -0.14 9.84 9.41
N GLU A 97 0.90 10.29 8.71
CA GLU A 97 0.83 11.40 7.76
C GLU A 97 -0.12 11.09 6.60
N ILE A 98 -0.03 9.90 6.00
CA ILE A 98 -0.93 9.46 4.94
C ILE A 98 -2.38 9.39 5.45
N LEU A 99 -2.60 8.90 6.66
CA LEU A 99 -3.92 8.87 7.28
C LEU A 99 -4.46 10.28 7.57
N ASP A 100 -3.59 11.22 7.96
CA ASP A 100 -3.98 12.61 8.13
C ASP A 100 -4.42 13.26 6.82
N ARG A 101 -3.73 12.97 5.72
CA ARG A 101 -4.18 13.34 4.36
C ARG A 101 -5.54 12.72 4.06
N ALA A 102 -5.71 11.42 4.30
CA ALA A 102 -6.98 10.73 4.05
C ALA A 102 -8.15 11.31 4.85
N ILE A 103 -7.96 11.62 6.14
CA ILE A 103 -8.97 12.27 7.00
C ILE A 103 -9.30 13.67 6.48
N SER A 104 -8.32 14.41 5.97
CA SER A 104 -8.57 15.74 5.40
C SER A 104 -9.45 15.69 4.13
N TYR A 105 -9.31 14.63 3.34
CA TYR A 105 -10.14 14.41 2.14
C TYR A 105 -11.50 13.80 2.48
N TYR A 106 -11.57 13.00 3.55
CA TYR A 106 -12.74 12.23 3.94
C TYR A 106 -13.06 12.41 5.44
N PRO A 107 -13.49 13.61 5.86
CA PRO A 107 -13.73 13.90 7.28
C PRO A 107 -14.88 13.09 7.89
N ASP A 108 -15.82 12.61 7.07
CA ASP A 108 -16.97 11.80 7.50
C ASP A 108 -16.71 10.29 7.40
N ASP A 109 -15.51 9.87 6.98
CA ASP A 109 -15.13 8.46 6.91
C ASP A 109 -14.42 8.02 8.19
N ASP A 110 -15.21 7.45 9.10
CA ASP A 110 -14.72 6.92 10.37
C ASP A 110 -13.65 5.83 10.21
N GLY A 111 -13.55 5.20 9.03
CA GLY A 111 -12.57 4.14 8.76
C GLY A 111 -11.13 4.63 8.91
N PHE A 112 -10.80 5.82 8.40
CA PHE A 112 -9.46 6.39 8.53
C PHE A 112 -9.15 6.79 9.98
N LEU A 113 -10.15 7.31 10.70
CA LEU A 113 -10.01 7.64 12.14
C LEU A 113 -9.76 6.39 12.98
N MET A 114 -10.47 5.29 12.71
CA MET A 114 -10.28 4.02 13.38
C MET A 114 -8.89 3.42 13.12
N LEU A 115 -8.42 3.46 11.87
CA LEU A 115 -7.09 2.97 11.51
C LEU A 115 -6.01 3.80 12.22
N LYS A 116 -6.13 5.14 12.20
CA LYS A 116 -5.22 6.04 12.92
C LYS A 116 -5.19 5.78 14.42
N ALA A 117 -6.36 5.62 15.04
CA ALA A 117 -6.49 5.34 16.47
C ALA A 117 -5.84 3.99 16.86
N THR A 118 -5.99 2.98 16.01
CA THR A 118 -5.37 1.65 16.21
C THR A 118 -3.85 1.75 16.23
N ILE A 119 -3.26 2.45 15.27
CA ILE A 119 -1.81 2.66 15.17
C ILE A 119 -1.29 3.42 16.40
N LEU A 120 -1.92 4.55 16.76
CA LEU A 120 -1.53 5.34 17.93
C LEU A 120 -1.64 4.53 19.24
N GLY A 121 -2.65 3.66 19.35
CA GLY A 121 -2.81 2.75 20.47
C GLY A 121 -1.68 1.73 20.57
N ALA A 122 -1.25 1.15 19.45
CA ALA A 122 -0.13 0.21 19.38
C ALA A 122 1.20 0.88 19.76
N LEU A 123 1.47 2.08 19.23
CA LEU A 123 2.69 2.84 19.53
C LEU A 123 2.80 3.19 21.02
N LYS A 124 1.72 3.70 21.62
CA LYS A 124 1.70 4.02 23.07
C LYS A 124 1.97 2.81 23.96
N LYS A 125 1.48 1.62 23.60
CA LYS A 125 1.75 0.38 24.33
C LYS A 125 3.22 -0.02 24.23
N ASN A 126 3.81 0.07 23.05
CA ASN A 126 5.23 -0.25 22.84
C ASN A 126 6.14 0.71 23.62
N THR A 127 5.86 2.01 23.59
CA THR A 127 6.63 3.00 24.36
C THR A 127 6.50 2.79 25.86
N ARG A 128 5.35 2.34 26.38
CA ARG A 128 5.17 2.08 27.81
C ARG A 128 5.93 0.83 28.28
N ASN A 129 6.03 -0.20 27.44
CA ASN A 129 6.74 -1.45 27.78
C ASN A 129 8.26 -1.30 27.77
N SER A 130 8.82 -0.32 27.04
CA SER A 130 10.27 -0.07 27.00
C SER A 130 10.83 0.61 28.26
N TYR A 131 9.99 1.16 29.15
CA TYR A 131 10.42 1.79 30.41
C TYR A 131 10.27 0.89 31.65
N LEU A 132 9.92 -0.39 31.46
CA LEU A 132 9.67 -1.35 32.55
C LEU A 132 10.66 -2.53 32.59
N ASN A 133 11.78 -2.47 31.85
CA ASN A 133 12.87 -3.45 31.92
C ASN A 133 14.17 -2.80 32.41
#